data_AF-A0A9Y2JXJ3-F1
#
_entry.id   AF-A0A9Y2JXJ3-F1
#
_cell.length_a   1.000
_cell.length_b   1.000
_cell.length_c   1.000
_cell.angle_alpha   90.00
_cell.angle_beta   90.00
_cell.angle_gamma   90.00
#
_symmetry.space_group_name_H-M   'P 1'
#
loop_
_entity.id
_entity.type
_entity.pdbx_description
1 polymer ?
#
loop_
_entity_poly.entity_id
_entity_poly.type
_entity_poly.pdbx_seq_one_letter_code
_entity_poly.pdbx_strand_id
1 'polypeptide(L)'
;MITSTRNPFETLIVAAFGLYCVAGLVAFDKVATTTLRGYPVPFGHVFLAVGLVTCSVALTGIIRATTVRGVLWERAGLTGLAGVGLAYAVWGFGTTGVRALAFCLLLLAMSVAAAWRAVQISRARKVALA
;
A
#
# COMPACT_ATOMS: atom_id res chain seq x y z
N MET A 1 22.57 2.69 -15.00
CA MET A 1 21.13 3.03 -15.01
C MET A 1 20.39 1.85 -14.41
N ILE A 2 19.66 1.99 -13.30
CA ILE A 2 18.89 0.88 -12.72
C ILE A 2 17.61 0.73 -13.54
N THR A 3 17.66 -0.02 -14.62
CA THR A 3 16.48 -0.44 -15.39
C THR A 3 15.77 -1.55 -14.62
N SER A 4 15.05 -1.18 -13.57
CA SER A 4 14.02 -2.06 -13.02
C SER A 4 12.91 -2.14 -14.07
N THR A 5 12.65 -3.32 -14.60
CA THR A 5 11.40 -3.63 -15.30
C THR A 5 10.25 -3.29 -14.36
N ARG A 6 9.66 -2.11 -14.53
CA ARG A 6 8.53 -1.66 -13.73
C ARG A 6 7.27 -2.28 -14.30
N ASN A 7 6.51 -2.98 -13.47
CA ASN A 7 5.25 -3.55 -13.91
C ASN A 7 4.17 -2.44 -13.87
N PRO A 8 3.58 -2.06 -15.01
CA PRO A 8 2.52 -1.04 -15.03
C PRO A 8 1.32 -1.43 -14.17
N PHE A 9 1.07 -2.74 -14.00
CA PHE A 9 0.01 -3.26 -13.15
C PHE A 9 0.21 -2.91 -11.67
N GLU A 10 1.44 -3.01 -11.15
CA GLU A 10 1.74 -2.66 -9.76
C GLU A 10 1.53 -1.16 -9.50
N THR A 11 1.93 -0.32 -10.45
CA THR A 11 1.72 1.13 -10.38
C THR A 11 0.23 1.48 -10.38
N LEU A 12 -0.55 0.81 -11.24
CA LEU A 12 -2.00 0.99 -11.32
C LEU A 12 -2.68 0.61 -10.00
N ILE A 13 -2.28 -0.51 -9.39
CA ILE A 13 -2.83 -0.95 -8.10
C ILE A 13 -2.55 0.07 -6.99
N VAL A 14 -1.32 0.58 -6.88
CA VAL A 14 -0.95 1.58 -5.87
C VAL A 14 -1.75 2.88 -6.08
N ALA A 15 -1.90 3.32 -7.33
CA ALA A 15 -2.69 4.50 -7.67
C ALA A 15 -4.18 4.33 -7.37
N ALA A 16 -4.76 3.19 -7.77
CA ALA A 16 -6.16 2.87 -7.52
C ALA A 16 -6.46 2.77 -6.02
N PHE A 17 -5.57 2.16 -5.25
CA PHE A 17 -5.70 2.09 -3.79
C PHE A 17 -5.55 3.47 -3.14
N GLY A 18 -4.61 4.30 -3.62
CA GLY A 18 -4.49 5.69 -3.18
C GLY A 18 -5.78 6.49 -3.43
N LEU A 19 -6.39 6.35 -4.61
CA LEU A 19 -7.68 6.94 -4.95
C LEU A 19 -8.80 6.44 -4.02
N TYR A 20 -8.85 5.15 -3.73
CA TYR A 20 -9.78 4.59 -2.75
C TYR A 20 -9.59 5.20 -1.36
N CYS A 21 -8.35 5.40 -0.91
CA CYS A 21 -8.05 6.07 0.36
C CYS A 21 -8.53 7.53 0.38
N VAL A 22 -8.33 8.29 -0.69
CA VAL A 22 -8.85 9.67 -0.81
C VAL A 22 -10.37 9.68 -0.74
N ALA A 23 -11.03 8.86 -1.57
CA ALA A 23 -12.49 8.80 -1.63
C ALA A 23 -13.09 8.35 -0.28
N GLY A 24 -12.45 7.38 0.39
CA GLY A 24 -12.82 6.92 1.72
C GLY A 24 -12.64 7.98 2.81
N LEU A 25 -11.64 8.86 2.73
CA LEU A 25 -11.48 9.97 3.69
C LEU A 25 -12.49 11.08 3.48
N VAL A 26 -12.81 11.41 2.22
CA VAL A 26 -13.76 12.48 1.89
C VAL A 26 -15.20 12.05 2.16
N ALA A 27 -15.53 10.77 1.93
CA ALA A 27 -16.88 10.26 2.03
C ALA A 27 -16.92 8.88 2.69
N PHE A 28 -16.41 8.78 3.93
CA PHE A 28 -16.31 7.53 4.68
C PHE A 28 -17.65 6.78 4.73
N ASP A 29 -18.74 7.46 5.08
CA ASP A 29 -20.07 6.85 5.20
C ASP A 29 -20.70 6.39 3.88
N LYS A 30 -20.10 6.74 2.73
CA LYS A 30 -20.58 6.34 1.39
C LYS A 30 -19.63 5.36 0.70
N VAL A 31 -18.34 5.46 0.95
CA VAL A 31 -17.28 4.75 0.20
C VAL A 31 -16.61 3.66 1.03
N ALA A 32 -16.59 3.79 2.37
CA ALA A 32 -16.02 2.76 3.22
C ALA A 32 -16.80 1.45 3.05
N THR A 33 -16.08 0.38 2.70
CA THR A 33 -16.63 -0.98 2.68
C THR A 33 -17.25 -1.32 4.04
N THR A 34 -18.21 -2.24 4.05
CA THR A 34 -18.84 -2.75 5.28
C THR A 34 -17.80 -3.19 6.32
N THR A 35 -16.63 -3.63 5.87
CA THR A 35 -15.48 -3.99 6.69
C THR A 35 -14.78 -2.79 7.33
N LEU A 36 -14.55 -1.71 6.58
CA LEU A 36 -13.87 -0.51 7.09
C LEU A 36 -14.73 0.22 8.13
N ARG A 37 -16.06 0.13 8.00
CA ARG A 37 -17.02 0.58 9.02
C ARG A 37 -17.07 -0.33 10.25
N GLY A 38 -16.57 -1.55 10.13
CA GLY A 38 -16.45 -2.51 11.25
C GLY A 38 -15.32 -2.16 12.21
N TYR A 39 -14.38 -1.30 11.82
CA TYR A 39 -13.38 -0.79 12.76
C TYR A 39 -13.98 0.27 13.69
N PRO A 40 -13.62 0.25 14.99
CA PRO A 40 -14.01 1.33 15.89
C PRO A 40 -13.45 2.65 15.38
N VAL A 41 -14.26 3.71 15.46
CA VAL A 41 -13.78 5.08 15.17
C VAL A 41 -12.73 5.44 16.23
N PRO A 42 -11.54 5.96 15.85
CA PRO A 42 -11.17 6.51 14.54
C PRO A 42 -10.32 5.60 13.63
N PHE A 43 -10.13 4.32 13.96
CA PHE A 43 -9.11 3.47 13.33
C PHE A 43 -9.31 3.25 11.83
N GLY A 44 -10.55 3.20 11.34
CA GLY A 44 -10.83 3.15 9.90
C GLY A 44 -10.35 4.39 9.14
N HIS A 45 -10.40 5.57 9.75
CA HIS A 45 -9.89 6.81 9.16
C HIS A 45 -8.36 6.85 9.20
N VAL A 46 -7.76 6.37 10.30
CA VAL A 46 -6.31 6.22 10.42
C VAL A 46 -5.76 5.29 9.34
N PHE A 47 -6.43 4.16 9.08
CA PHE A 47 -6.07 3.26 7.98
C PHE A 47 -6.00 3.99 6.64
N LEU A 48 -7.06 4.72 6.30
CA LEU A 48 -7.15 5.41 5.02
C LEU A 48 -6.14 6.54 4.92
N ALA A 49 -5.91 7.29 6.01
CA ALA A 49 -4.91 8.36 6.06
C ALA A 49 -3.49 7.82 5.87
N VAL A 50 -3.11 6.76 6.59
CA VAL A 50 -1.78 6.17 6.46
C VAL A 50 -1.62 5.45 5.12
N GLY A 51 -2.66 4.78 4.64
CA GLY A 51 -2.72 4.18 3.30
C GLY A 51 -2.51 5.22 2.20
N LEU A 52 -3.16 6.38 2.31
CA LEU A 52 -2.96 7.50 1.39
C LEU A 52 -1.51 8.00 1.41
N VAL A 53 -0.96 8.27 2.59
CA VAL A 53 0.42 8.76 2.74
C VAL A 53 1.42 7.78 2.11
N THR A 54 1.30 6.48 2.42
CA THR A 54 2.20 5.46 1.90
C THR A 54 2.08 5.29 0.38
N CYS A 55 0.87 5.36 -0.18
CA CYS A 55 0.65 5.39 -1.63
C CYS A 55 1.23 6.65 -2.28
N SER A 56 1.03 7.84 -1.71
CA SER A 56 1.60 9.08 -2.23
C SER A 56 3.12 9.04 -2.25
N VAL A 57 3.74 8.51 -1.18
CA VAL A 57 5.20 8.31 -1.10
C VAL A 57 5.68 7.32 -2.17
N ALA A 58 5.00 6.18 -2.32
CA ALA A 58 5.33 5.19 -3.34
C ALA A 58 5.23 5.76 -4.76
N LEU A 59 4.12 6.45 -5.08
CA LEU A 59 3.90 7.09 -6.38
C LEU A 59 4.92 8.19 -6.67
N THR A 60 5.26 9.00 -5.66
CA THR A 60 6.30 10.04 -5.81
C THR A 60 7.65 9.40 -6.11
N GLY A 61 7.96 8.27 -5.48
CA GLY A 61 9.13 7.46 -5.78
C GLY A 61 9.14 6.92 -7.21
N ILE A 62 8.00 6.40 -7.67
CA ILE A 62 7.81 5.88 -9.04
C ILE A 62 7.96 7.01 -10.08
N ILE A 63 7.46 8.22 -9.82
CA ILE A 63 7.61 9.37 -10.73
C ILE A 63 9.07 9.84 -10.77
N ARG A 64 9.75 9.89 -9.62
CA ARG A 64 11.16 10.34 -9.50
C ARG A 64 12.17 9.20 -9.63
N ALA A 65 11.72 8.10 -10.19
CA ALA A 65 12.39 6.87 -10.52
C ALA A 65 13.84 6.94 -11.01
N THR A 66 14.17 7.96 -11.79
CA THR A 66 15.48 8.15 -12.40
C THR A 66 16.55 8.53 -11.38
N THR A 67 16.13 8.92 -10.17
CA THR A 67 17.01 9.34 -9.09
C THR A 67 17.12 8.28 -8.00
N VAL A 68 18.29 8.19 -7.35
CA VAL A 68 18.50 7.31 -6.18
C VAL A 68 17.49 7.62 -5.07
N ARG A 69 17.19 8.91 -4.86
CA ARG A 69 16.17 9.34 -3.90
C ARG A 69 14.79 8.80 -4.27
N GLY A 70 14.39 8.85 -5.53
CA GLY A 70 13.10 8.31 -5.99
C GLY A 70 12.96 6.81 -5.73
N VAL A 71 14.00 6.02 -6.00
CA VAL A 71 14.00 4.58 -5.71
C VAL A 71 13.88 4.29 -4.20
N LEU A 72 14.51 5.12 -3.35
CA LEU A 72 14.38 5.00 -1.89
C LEU A 72 12.97 5.37 -1.41
N TRP A 73 12.35 6.42 -1.97
CA TRP A 73 10.98 6.79 -1.67
C TRP A 73 9.98 5.73 -2.14
N GLU A 74 10.17 5.15 -3.33
CA GLU A 74 9.34 4.04 -3.86
C GLU A 74 9.37 2.88 -2.86
N ARG A 75 10.57 2.48 -2.43
CA ARG A 75 10.74 1.42 -1.43
C ARG A 75 10.11 1.77 -0.08
N ALA A 76 10.30 2.99 0.42
CA ALA A 76 9.75 3.40 1.72
C ALA A 76 8.22 3.38 1.71
N GLY A 77 7.60 3.90 0.64
CA GLY A 77 6.15 3.87 0.47
C GLY A 77 5.59 2.46 0.38
N LEU A 78 6.22 1.59 -0.41
CA LEU A 78 5.82 0.17 -0.52
C LEU A 78 6.02 -0.60 0.79
N THR A 79 7.08 -0.33 1.54
CA THR A 79 7.31 -0.96 2.86
C THR A 79 6.24 -0.52 3.85
N GLY A 80 5.89 0.77 3.86
CA GLY A 80 4.79 1.29 4.67
C GLY A 80 3.45 0.68 4.28
N LEU A 81 3.15 0.59 2.98
CA LEU A 81 1.93 -0.03 2.47
C LEU A 81 1.83 -1.51 2.87
N ALA A 82 2.95 -2.25 2.83
CA ALA A 82 3.01 -3.64 3.28
C ALA A 82 2.74 -3.78 4.78
N GLY A 83 3.33 -2.91 5.60
CA GLY A 83 3.11 -2.92 7.05
C GLY A 83 1.66 -2.60 7.41
N VAL A 84 1.09 -1.56 6.81
CA VAL A 84 -0.28 -1.11 7.06
C VAL A 84 -1.28 -2.15 6.57
N GLY A 85 -1.10 -2.66 5.35
CA GLY A 85 -1.99 -3.69 4.81
C GLY A 85 -1.99 -4.96 5.66
N LEU A 86 -0.81 -5.39 6.14
CA LEU A 86 -0.71 -6.58 6.99
C LEU A 86 -1.33 -6.37 8.36
N ALA A 87 -1.03 -5.25 9.03
CA ALA A 87 -1.57 -4.93 10.35
C ALA A 87 -3.11 -4.87 10.33
N TYR A 88 -3.68 -4.19 9.33
CA TYR A 88 -5.14 -4.09 9.21
C TYR A 88 -5.78 -5.37 8.65
N ALA A 89 -5.10 -6.17 7.84
CA ALA A 89 -5.64 -7.48 7.47
C ALA A 89 -5.77 -8.41 8.67
N VAL A 90 -4.75 -8.47 9.53
CA VAL A 90 -4.76 -9.28 10.75
C VAL A 90 -5.83 -8.80 11.73
N TRP A 91 -5.91 -7.48 11.95
CA TRP A 91 -6.94 -6.90 12.81
C TRP A 91 -8.34 -7.19 12.27
N GLY A 92 -8.61 -6.89 11.00
CA GLY A 92 -9.92 -7.11 10.38
C GLY A 92 -10.37 -8.57 10.43
N PHE A 93 -9.44 -9.52 10.31
CA PHE A 93 -9.74 -10.93 10.49
C PHE A 93 -10.20 -11.23 11.92
N GLY A 94 -9.53 -10.65 12.92
CA GLY A 94 -9.85 -10.82 14.34
C GLY A 94 -11.17 -10.17 14.78
N THR A 95 -11.54 -9.01 14.20
CA THR A 95 -12.75 -8.27 14.63
C THR A 95 -14.00 -8.62 13.84
N THR A 96 -13.88 -8.89 12.55
CA THR A 96 -15.02 -9.00 11.63
C THR A 96 -15.16 -10.40 11.00
N GLY A 97 -14.22 -11.30 11.25
CA GLY A 97 -14.29 -12.71 10.84
C GLY A 97 -14.49 -12.90 9.34
N VAL A 98 -15.33 -13.89 8.97
CA VAL A 98 -15.55 -14.29 7.56
C VAL A 98 -16.17 -13.18 6.71
N ARG A 99 -16.93 -12.25 7.31
CA ARG A 99 -17.55 -11.12 6.60
C ARG A 99 -16.51 -10.16 6.02
N ALA A 100 -15.31 -10.14 6.58
CA ALA A 100 -14.18 -9.32 6.15
C ALA A 100 -13.20 -10.04 5.22
N LEU A 101 -13.42 -11.32 4.94
CA LEU A 101 -12.40 -12.20 4.36
C LEU A 101 -11.88 -11.68 3.02
N ALA A 102 -12.76 -11.26 2.11
CA ALA A 102 -12.36 -10.73 0.80
C ALA A 102 -11.50 -9.45 0.92
N PHE A 103 -11.87 -8.54 1.83
CA PHE A 103 -11.11 -7.31 2.06
C PHE A 103 -9.76 -7.59 2.73
N CYS A 104 -9.72 -8.49 3.72
CA CYS A 104 -8.48 -8.87 4.39
C CYS A 104 -7.52 -9.62 3.45
N LEU A 105 -8.06 -10.49 2.59
CA LEU A 105 -7.28 -11.18 1.55
C LEU A 105 -6.72 -10.19 0.53
N LEU A 106 -7.49 -9.19 0.12
CA LEU A 106 -7.01 -8.11 -0.74
C LEU A 106 -5.85 -7.36 -0.08
N LEU A 107 -5.99 -6.96 1.19
CA LEU A 107 -4.93 -6.28 1.93
C LEU A 107 -3.68 -7.14 2.11
N LEU A 108 -3.84 -8.44 2.38
CA LEU A 108 -2.72 -9.38 2.45
C LEU A 108 -2.02 -9.52 1.11
N ALA A 109 -2.76 -9.72 0.02
CA ALA A 109 -2.20 -9.83 -1.32
C ALA A 109 -1.43 -8.56 -1.71
N MET A 110 -2.00 -7.37 -1.44
CA MET A 110 -1.31 -6.10 -1.63
C MET A 110 -0.04 -5.98 -0.78
N SER A 111 -0.09 -6.44 0.48
CA SER A 111 1.06 -6.38 1.39
C SER A 111 2.20 -7.25 0.91
N VAL A 112 1.89 -8.47 0.46
CA VAL A 112 2.87 -9.41 -0.12
C VAL A 112 3.46 -8.81 -1.40
N ALA A 113 2.63 -8.27 -2.29
CA ALA A 113 3.10 -7.64 -3.53
C ALA A 113 4.02 -6.44 -3.25
N ALA A 114 3.64 -5.56 -2.32
CA ALA A 114 4.42 -4.40 -1.95
C ALA A 114 5.76 -4.79 -1.27
N ALA A 115 5.75 -5.78 -0.37
CA ALA A 115 6.96 -6.32 0.24
C ALA A 115 7.88 -6.96 -0.80
N TRP A 116 7.33 -7.76 -1.72
CA TRP A 116 8.08 -8.39 -2.80
C TRP A 116 8.78 -7.35 -3.68
N ARG A 117 8.07 -6.29 -4.08
CA ARG A 117 8.63 -5.19 -4.86
C ARG A 117 9.71 -4.43 -4.09
N ALA A 118 9.50 -4.15 -2.80
CA ALA A 118 10.51 -3.53 -1.94
C ALA A 118 11.79 -4.37 -1.83
N VAL A 119 11.67 -5.70 -1.80
CA VAL A 119 12.82 -6.63 -1.82
C VAL A 119 13.53 -6.61 -3.18
N GLN A 120 12.80 -6.61 -4.31
CA GLN A 120 13.40 -6.50 -5.64
C GLN A 120 14.23 -5.22 -5.77
N ILE A 121 13.70 -4.08 -5.33
CA ILE A 121 14.43 -2.80 -5.31
C ILE A 121 15.70 -2.90 -4.47
N SER A 122 15.61 -3.54 -3.29
CA SER A 122 16.76 -3.73 -2.40
C SER A 122 17.85 -4.60 -3.02
N ARG A 123 17.47 -5.70 -3.69
CA ARG A 123 18.40 -6.59 -4.39
C ARG A 123 19.06 -5.90 -5.57
N ALA A 124 18.29 -5.20 -6.41
CA ALA A 124 18.83 -4.45 -7.54
C ALA A 124 19.84 -3.37 -7.10
N ARG A 125 19.58 -2.70 -5.97
CA ARG A 125 20.51 -1.74 -5.39
C ARG A 125 21.80 -2.38 -4.88
N LYS A 126 21.73 -3.56 -4.25
CA LYS A 126 22.93 -4.30 -3.80
C LYS A 126 23.82 -4.69 -4.98
N VAL A 127 23.22 -5.18 -6.07
CA VAL A 127 23.96 -5.55 -7.30
C VAL A 127 24.61 -4.32 -7.94
N ALA A 128 23.94 -3.16 -7.95
CA ALA A 128 24.49 -1.93 -8.54
C ALA A 128 25.61 -1.26 -7.70
N LEU A 129 25.81 -1.69 -6.46
CA LEU A 129 26.84 -1.18 -5.55
C LEU A 129 28.01 -2.16 -5.35
N ALA A 130 27.89 -3.38 -5.88
CA ALA A 130 28.95 -4.39 -5.89
C ALA A 130 29.76 -4.29 -7.18
#